data_AF-A0A9J8B576-F1
#
_entry.id   AF-A0A9J8B576-F1
#
_cell.length_a   1.000
_cell.length_b   1.000
_cell.length_c   1.000
_cell.angle_alpha   90.00
_cell.angle_beta   90.00
_cell.angle_gamma   90.00
#
_symmetry.space_group_name_H-M   'P 1'
#
loop_
_entity.id
_entity.type
_entity.pdbx_description
1 polymer ?
#
loop_
_entity_poly.entity_id
_entity_poly.type
_entity_poly.pdbx_seq_one_letter_code
_entity_poly.pdbx_strand_id
1 'polypeptide(L)'
;MHKPWPTDFPIPKFSYNTELVLQKGNENYLRDGSLLCKEKSYPGVKSNILECLAELISSYTPYPSDAQRCAVAEALIKKNPCLKEPGSFNGLYGWQQSLKYKVGNYRSKLRMHGIPEVLVNSLKRKSSEDKLPAKNIKKPRKAEVNYLPPHPAGETEDSLESNRLELISETKKKNNGRVINEMMSRTFSLRRQEIVGQAPSVADLLERWPALFEPSQICEEFLRISGISLESTFMSQLDRQTPKLLSLFNAKGGAVGQRIKLQMMTLIQDPSASVEKRREVVLRCLIEYMGERQEDLISVHHSHDETEVQAELGSCPLKIYMCHQPDTIGIIIEGQPVVRGVPNLSKACCLLFGLTYALDLKYPSKLVHTFEIYQRLFVGLDPMRPKPSSKYANLLTKLS
;
A
#
# COMPACT_ATOMS: atom_id res chain seq x y z
N MET A 1 11.28 9.34 -7.46
CA MET A 1 10.59 8.17 -6.89
C MET A 1 11.36 7.70 -5.67
N HIS A 2 10.66 7.28 -4.62
CA HIS A 2 11.33 6.70 -3.46
C HIS A 2 11.87 5.32 -3.79
N LYS A 3 12.94 4.91 -3.08
CA LYS A 3 13.45 3.54 -3.14
C LYS A 3 12.60 2.65 -2.23
N PRO A 4 12.40 1.36 -2.55
CA PRO A 4 11.79 0.43 -1.61
C PRO A 4 12.62 0.36 -0.33
N TRP A 5 11.95 0.15 0.81
CA TRP A 5 12.65 0.01 2.08
C TRP A 5 13.57 -1.23 2.05
N PRO A 6 14.84 -1.12 2.45
CA PRO A 6 15.78 -2.23 2.35
C PRO A 6 15.51 -3.28 3.43
N THR A 7 15.77 -4.55 3.10
CA THR A 7 15.73 -5.65 4.08
C THR A 7 16.72 -5.42 5.22
N ASP A 8 17.97 -5.08 4.86
CA ASP A 8 19.02 -4.65 5.77
C ASP A 8 19.31 -3.17 5.56
N PHE A 9 19.06 -2.34 6.59
CA PHE A 9 19.23 -0.90 6.46
C PHE A 9 20.73 -0.53 6.38
N PRO A 10 21.19 0.14 5.30
CA PRO A 10 22.59 0.51 5.17
C PRO A 10 22.91 1.71 6.06
N ILE A 11 24.00 1.63 6.82
CA ILE A 11 24.48 2.77 7.62
C ILE A 11 25.37 3.66 6.76
N PRO A 12 25.00 4.95 6.57
CA PRO A 12 25.76 5.87 5.73
C PRO A 12 27.15 6.13 6.31
N LYS A 13 28.01 6.72 5.51
CA LYS A 13 29.25 7.31 6.00
C LYS A 13 28.92 8.60 6.76
N PHE A 14 29.48 8.75 7.95
CA PHE A 14 29.34 9.96 8.75
C PHE A 14 30.46 10.96 8.45
N SER A 15 30.45 12.11 9.13
CA SER A 15 31.56 13.06 9.01
C SER A 15 32.88 12.42 9.46
N TYR A 16 34.01 12.91 8.94
CA TYR A 16 35.34 12.38 9.27
C TYR A 16 35.60 12.30 10.78
N ASN A 17 35.25 13.36 11.52
CA ASN A 17 35.41 13.41 12.98
C ASN A 17 34.53 12.37 13.69
N THR A 18 33.28 12.19 13.24
CA THR A 18 32.38 11.17 13.77
C THR A 18 32.95 9.77 13.55
N GLU A 19 33.43 9.47 12.34
CA GLU A 19 34.01 8.16 12.02
C GLU A 19 35.23 7.85 12.90
N LEU A 20 36.12 8.83 13.11
CA LEU A 20 37.28 8.65 14.00
C LEU A 20 36.88 8.33 15.45
N VAL A 21 35.86 9.03 15.97
CA VAL A 21 35.33 8.78 17.31
C VAL A 21 34.68 7.40 17.40
N LEU A 22 33.89 7.00 16.39
CA LEU A 22 33.25 5.69 16.35
C LEU A 22 34.27 4.55 16.26
N GLN A 23 35.32 4.73 15.45
CA GLN A 23 36.41 3.77 15.34
C GLN A 23 37.06 3.54 16.72
N LYS A 24 37.53 4.62 17.37
CA LYS A 24 38.14 4.54 18.70
C LYS A 24 37.17 4.00 19.76
N GLY A 25 35.89 4.38 19.67
CA GLY A 25 34.83 3.88 20.54
C GLY A 25 34.63 2.37 20.40
N ASN A 26 34.58 1.86 19.18
CA ASN A 26 34.45 0.42 18.90
C ASN A 26 35.70 -0.35 19.31
N GLU A 27 36.91 0.20 19.13
CA GLU A 27 38.15 -0.40 19.63
C GLU A 27 38.13 -0.56 21.15
N ASN A 28 37.70 0.46 21.89
CA ASN A 28 37.53 0.37 23.34
C ASN A 28 36.46 -0.65 23.73
N TYR A 29 35.31 -0.64 23.04
CA TYR A 29 34.25 -1.63 23.27
C TYR A 29 34.74 -3.07 23.06
N LEU A 30 35.54 -3.32 22.02
CA LEU A 30 36.12 -4.65 21.77
C LEU A 30 37.14 -5.04 22.84
N ARG A 31 37.89 -4.08 23.39
CA ARG A 31 38.90 -4.33 24.43
C ARG A 31 38.27 -4.68 25.78
N ASP A 32 37.28 -3.92 26.23
CA ASP A 32 36.80 -3.96 27.61
C ASP A 32 35.28 -3.77 27.77
N GLY A 33 34.53 -3.72 26.68
CA GLY A 33 33.08 -3.50 26.70
C GLY A 33 32.68 -2.04 26.94
N SER A 34 33.64 -1.10 26.97
CA SER A 34 33.35 0.32 27.17
C SER A 34 32.43 0.88 26.09
N LEU A 35 31.32 1.45 26.53
CA LEU A 35 30.40 2.19 25.69
C LEU A 35 30.91 3.63 25.49
N LEU A 36 30.52 4.23 24.37
CA LEU A 36 30.72 5.64 24.08
C LEU A 36 29.77 6.48 24.95
N CYS A 37 30.06 6.54 26.25
CA CYS A 37 29.23 7.21 27.24
C CYS A 37 29.57 8.71 27.30
N LYS A 38 28.53 9.53 27.08
CA LYS A 38 28.40 10.99 27.30
C LYS A 38 28.71 11.85 26.07
N GLU A 39 27.66 12.51 25.55
CA GLU A 39 27.75 13.60 24.56
C GLU A 39 28.74 14.71 24.95
N LYS A 40 28.98 14.92 26.25
CA LYS A 40 29.93 15.92 26.77
C LYS A 40 31.38 15.67 26.31
N SER A 41 31.77 14.41 26.07
CA SER A 41 33.12 14.06 25.61
C SER A 41 33.27 14.16 24.10
N TYR A 42 32.16 14.15 23.35
CA TYR A 42 32.14 14.13 21.89
C TYR A 42 30.98 14.98 21.35
N PRO A 43 31.03 16.32 21.53
CA PRO A 43 29.95 17.21 21.12
C PRO A 43 29.70 17.08 19.62
N GLY A 44 28.43 16.96 19.25
CA GLY A 44 28.01 16.90 17.84
C GLY A 44 28.04 15.53 17.17
N VAL A 45 28.68 14.50 17.75
CA VAL A 45 28.70 13.14 17.18
C VAL A 45 27.29 12.58 17.02
N LYS A 46 26.48 12.60 18.08
CA LYS A 46 25.08 12.14 18.04
C LYS A 46 24.27 12.92 17.01
N SER A 47 24.43 14.25 16.96
CA SER A 47 23.72 15.11 16.02
C SER A 47 24.08 14.80 14.56
N ASN A 48 25.37 14.57 14.27
CA ASN A 48 25.85 14.23 12.93
C ASN A 48 25.32 12.86 12.48
N ILE A 49 25.40 11.83 13.35
CA ILE A 49 24.82 10.51 13.08
C ILE A 49 23.33 10.63 12.75
N LEU A 50 22.58 11.35 13.59
CA LEU A 50 21.15 11.53 13.42
C LEU A 50 20.81 12.30 12.13
N GLU A 51 21.59 13.31 11.74
CA GLU A 51 21.36 14.06 10.50
C GLU A 51 21.57 13.17 9.26
N CYS A 52 22.70 12.47 9.17
CA CYS A 52 22.99 11.56 8.06
C CYS A 52 21.95 10.43 7.97
N LEU A 53 21.52 9.87 9.11
CA LEU A 53 20.46 8.87 9.13
C LEU A 53 19.11 9.46 8.72
N ALA A 54 18.76 10.65 9.18
CA ALA A 54 17.48 11.28 8.83
C ALA A 54 17.38 11.58 7.33
N GLU A 55 18.47 12.03 6.72
CA GLU A 55 18.58 12.22 5.27
C GLU A 55 18.39 10.91 4.52
N LEU A 56 19.14 9.87 4.87
CA LEU A 56 19.03 8.56 4.23
C LEU A 56 17.64 7.93 4.41
N ILE A 57 17.08 7.95 5.61
CA ILE A 57 15.71 7.49 5.89
C ILE A 57 14.71 8.21 4.98
N SER A 58 14.84 9.53 4.88
CA SER A 58 13.90 10.36 4.10
C SER A 58 13.97 10.10 2.60
N SER A 59 15.07 9.52 2.10
CA SER A 59 15.16 9.06 0.71
C SER A 59 14.26 7.83 0.44
N TYR A 60 13.96 7.02 1.46
CA TYR A 60 13.02 5.90 1.39
C TYR A 60 11.60 6.32 1.74
N THR A 61 11.43 7.07 2.84
CA THR A 61 10.13 7.62 3.22
C THR A 61 10.29 8.77 4.22
N PRO A 62 9.53 9.89 4.06
CA PRO A 62 9.49 10.93 5.06
C PRO A 62 8.71 10.51 6.34
N TYR A 63 7.92 9.43 6.28
CA TYR A 63 7.06 8.95 7.36
C TYR A 63 7.40 7.51 7.81
N PRO A 64 8.63 7.24 8.29
CA PRO A 64 8.99 5.90 8.72
C PRO A 64 8.07 5.41 9.84
N SER A 65 7.73 4.13 9.85
CA SER A 65 7.03 3.47 10.94
C SER A 65 7.94 3.28 12.17
N ASP A 66 7.35 2.90 13.31
CA ASP A 66 8.15 2.53 14.49
C ASP A 66 9.08 1.34 14.21
N ALA A 67 8.59 0.35 13.46
CA ALA A 67 9.37 -0.83 13.11
C ALA A 67 10.54 -0.49 12.17
N GLN A 68 10.35 0.45 11.24
CA GLN A 68 11.43 0.95 10.39
C GLN A 68 12.47 1.72 11.20
N ARG A 69 12.06 2.61 12.12
CA ARG A 69 12.99 3.30 13.03
C ARG A 69 13.77 2.32 13.92
N CYS A 70 13.11 1.28 14.41
CA CYS A 70 13.75 0.22 15.18
C CYS A 70 14.83 -0.48 14.36
N ALA A 71 14.52 -0.88 13.12
CA ALA A 71 15.50 -1.51 12.21
C ALA A 71 16.72 -0.63 11.94
N VAL A 72 16.54 0.70 11.81
CA VAL A 72 17.68 1.63 11.67
C VAL A 72 18.54 1.66 12.93
N ALA A 73 17.92 1.73 14.12
CA ALA A 73 18.65 1.71 15.39
C ALA A 73 19.41 0.39 15.60
N GLU A 74 18.79 -0.74 15.25
CA GLU A 74 19.41 -2.07 15.23
C GLU A 74 20.63 -2.11 14.31
N ALA A 75 20.49 -1.63 13.06
CA ALA A 75 21.60 -1.59 12.11
C ALA A 75 22.74 -0.67 12.57
N LEU A 76 22.42 0.48 13.18
CA LEU A 76 23.40 1.43 13.70
C LEU A 76 24.24 0.80 14.79
N ILE A 77 23.60 0.14 15.76
CA ILE A 77 24.28 -0.49 16.91
C ILE A 77 24.99 -1.77 16.50
N LYS A 78 24.46 -2.53 15.54
CA LYS A 78 25.16 -3.68 14.94
C LYS A 78 26.49 -3.25 14.30
N LYS A 79 26.51 -2.13 13.58
CA LYS A 79 27.74 -1.58 12.98
C LYS A 79 28.66 -0.89 14.00
N ASN A 80 28.09 -0.25 15.02
CA ASN A 80 28.82 0.50 16.04
C ASN A 80 28.36 0.12 17.46
N PRO A 81 28.81 -1.04 17.99
CA PRO A 81 28.38 -1.54 19.29
C PRO A 81 28.65 -0.57 20.45
N CYS A 82 29.68 0.28 20.33
CA CYS A 82 29.98 1.30 21.33
C CYS A 82 28.85 2.31 21.55
N LEU A 83 27.88 2.43 20.63
CA LEU A 83 26.75 3.37 20.73
C LEU A 83 25.57 2.85 21.56
N LYS A 84 25.62 1.62 22.06
CA LYS A 84 24.53 1.04 22.87
C LYS A 84 24.25 1.91 24.10
N GLU A 85 22.99 2.26 24.36
CA GLU A 85 22.65 3.13 25.49
C GLU A 85 22.46 2.31 26.79
N PRO A 86 23.21 2.61 27.87
CA PRO A 86 23.07 1.91 29.14
C PRO A 86 21.70 2.20 29.78
N GLY A 87 21.10 1.20 30.43
CA GLY A 87 19.80 1.32 31.10
C GLY A 87 18.57 1.21 30.20
N SER A 88 18.75 1.13 28.87
CA SER A 88 17.68 0.76 27.95
C SER A 88 17.55 -0.77 27.88
N PHE A 89 16.33 -1.30 27.97
CA PHE A 89 16.06 -2.76 27.96
C PHE A 89 16.72 -3.50 26.78
N ASN A 90 16.78 -2.86 25.60
CA ASN A 90 17.44 -3.41 24.42
C ASN A 90 18.70 -2.63 24.00
N GLY A 91 19.02 -1.51 24.66
CA GLY A 91 20.13 -0.62 24.28
C GLY A 91 19.87 0.25 23.04
N LEU A 92 18.69 0.15 22.42
CA LEU A 92 18.33 0.80 21.14
C LEU A 92 17.28 1.91 21.31
N TYR A 93 16.47 1.85 22.36
CA TYR A 93 15.27 2.69 22.51
C TYR A 93 15.50 4.20 22.39
N GLY A 94 16.53 4.77 23.03
CA GLY A 94 16.75 6.22 22.95
C GLY A 94 17.26 6.68 21.57
N TRP A 95 17.97 5.83 20.82
CA TRP A 95 18.24 6.06 19.39
C TRP A 95 16.95 6.06 18.57
N GLN A 96 16.05 5.11 18.80
CA GLN A 96 14.75 5.07 18.13
C GLN A 96 13.93 6.36 18.39
N GLN A 97 13.90 6.85 19.63
CA GLN A 97 13.24 8.13 19.96
C GLN A 97 13.95 9.33 19.34
N SER A 98 15.27 9.36 19.37
CA SER A 98 16.07 10.43 18.77
C SER A 98 15.82 10.52 17.25
N LEU A 99 15.75 9.37 16.56
CA LEU A 99 15.41 9.28 15.15
C LEU A 99 13.98 9.76 14.87
N LYS A 100 13.00 9.41 15.73
CA LYS A 100 11.62 9.90 15.60
C LYS A 100 11.56 11.42 15.56
N TYR A 101 12.24 12.10 16.47
CA TYR A 101 12.29 13.57 16.50
C TYR A 101 13.11 14.14 15.34
N LYS A 102 14.30 13.58 15.05
CA LYS A 102 15.18 14.08 14.00
C LYS A 102 14.54 14.00 12.61
N VAL A 103 13.93 12.86 12.26
CA VAL A 103 13.18 12.72 10.99
C VAL A 103 11.98 13.66 10.96
N GLY A 104 11.33 13.89 12.11
CA GLY A 104 10.30 14.91 12.25
C GLY A 104 10.77 16.32 11.88
N ASN A 105 11.94 16.73 12.39
CA ASN A 105 12.55 18.01 12.05
C ASN A 105 13.01 18.05 10.59
N TYR A 106 13.55 16.94 10.07
CA TYR A 106 13.98 16.83 8.68
C TYR A 106 12.80 16.99 7.70
N ARG A 107 11.61 16.47 8.02
CA ARG A 107 10.38 16.73 7.24
C ARG A 107 10.07 18.22 7.10
N SER A 108 10.38 19.04 8.11
CA SER A 108 10.21 20.50 8.00
C SER A 108 11.16 21.10 6.96
N LYS A 109 12.40 20.59 6.83
CA LYS A 109 13.32 20.96 5.74
C LYS A 109 12.78 20.56 4.37
N LEU A 110 12.33 19.32 4.22
CA LEU A 110 11.72 18.83 2.98
C LEU A 110 10.50 19.68 2.55
N ARG A 111 9.72 20.16 3.52
CA ARG A 111 8.60 21.07 3.27
C ARG A 111 9.08 22.41 2.71
N MET A 112 10.17 22.97 3.23
CA MET A 112 10.76 24.20 2.68
C MET A 112 11.25 24.02 1.24
N HIS A 113 11.71 22.81 0.89
CA HIS A 113 12.13 22.46 -0.47
C HIS A 113 10.99 22.09 -1.42
N GLY A 114 9.73 22.23 -0.99
CA GLY A 114 8.61 22.04 -1.89
C GLY A 114 8.22 20.57 -2.13
N ILE A 115 8.66 19.62 -1.31
CA ILE A 115 8.35 18.20 -1.53
C ILE A 115 6.84 17.93 -1.30
N PRO A 116 6.08 17.46 -2.33
CA PRO A 116 4.62 17.36 -2.24
C PRO A 116 4.12 16.46 -1.10
N GLU A 117 4.75 15.31 -0.91
CA GLU A 117 4.37 14.32 0.11
C GLU A 117 4.34 14.89 1.54
N VAL A 118 5.22 15.83 1.86
CA VAL A 118 5.19 16.50 3.18
C VAL A 118 4.39 17.80 3.13
N LEU A 119 4.41 18.51 2.00
CA LEU A 119 3.71 19.79 1.81
C LEU A 119 2.20 19.68 1.92
N VAL A 120 1.62 18.58 1.43
CA VAL A 120 0.18 18.34 1.46
C VAL A 120 -0.40 18.43 2.88
N ASN A 121 0.41 18.15 3.89
CA ASN A 121 0.04 18.21 5.31
C ASN A 121 0.26 19.59 5.96
N SER A 122 0.70 20.59 5.20
CA SER A 122 0.88 21.95 5.74
C SER A 122 -0.47 22.58 6.05
N LEU A 123 -0.54 23.36 7.14
CA LEU A 123 -1.78 24.06 7.52
C LEU A 123 -2.34 24.95 6.39
N LYS A 124 -1.47 25.47 5.52
CA LYS A 124 -1.86 26.26 4.34
C LYS A 124 -2.58 25.45 3.27
N ARG A 125 -2.32 24.14 3.18
CA ARG A 125 -2.93 23.23 2.19
C ARG A 125 -4.02 22.33 2.76
N LYS A 126 -4.29 22.40 4.07
CA LYS A 126 -5.45 21.73 4.67
C LYS A 126 -6.70 22.55 4.41
N SER A 127 -7.84 21.88 4.26
CA SER A 127 -9.15 22.53 4.23
C SER A 127 -9.39 23.31 5.52
N SER A 128 -10.24 24.32 5.47
CA SER A 128 -10.63 25.14 6.63
C SER A 128 -11.08 24.28 7.82
N GLU A 129 -11.84 23.22 7.56
CA GLU A 129 -12.35 22.26 8.54
C GLU A 129 -11.26 21.36 9.16
N ASP A 130 -10.10 21.26 8.52
CA ASP A 130 -8.98 20.40 8.91
C ASP A 130 -7.73 21.17 9.37
N LYS A 131 -7.85 22.46 9.70
CA LYS A 131 -6.74 23.34 10.16
C LYS A 131 -6.17 23.00 11.55
N LEU A 132 -6.08 21.72 11.90
CA LEU A 132 -5.34 21.22 13.06
C LEU A 132 -4.11 20.42 12.59
N PRO A 133 -2.91 20.62 13.17
CA PRO A 133 -1.68 19.96 12.70
C PRO A 133 -1.78 18.43 12.60
N ALA A 134 -2.42 17.79 13.58
CA ALA A 134 -2.51 16.34 13.68
C ALA A 134 -3.72 15.70 12.98
N LYS A 135 -4.71 16.49 12.54
CA LYS A 135 -5.94 15.98 11.89
C LYS A 135 -5.66 15.58 10.44
N ASN A 136 -6.17 14.43 9.99
CA ASN A 136 -6.14 13.98 8.59
C ASN A 136 -4.75 14.04 7.91
N ILE A 137 -3.72 13.50 8.59
CA ILE A 137 -2.38 13.42 8.01
C ILE A 137 -2.39 12.47 6.81
N LYS A 138 -2.12 13.01 5.63
CA LYS A 138 -2.00 12.30 4.35
C LYS A 138 -0.60 11.72 4.24
N LYS A 139 -0.47 10.41 4.38
CA LYS A 139 0.80 9.67 4.34
C LYS A 139 0.57 8.25 3.83
N PRO A 140 1.61 7.54 3.36
CA PRO A 140 1.52 6.13 2.99
C PRO A 140 0.94 5.29 4.14
N ARG A 141 0.08 4.32 3.80
CA ARG A 141 -0.58 3.40 4.77
C ARG A 141 -0.53 1.94 4.33
N LYS A 142 -0.30 1.68 3.05
CA LYS A 142 -0.40 0.37 2.40
C LYS A 142 0.89 0.07 1.62
N ALA A 143 2.04 0.43 2.18
CA ALA A 143 3.36 0.30 1.54
C ALA A 143 3.52 1.06 0.20
N GLU A 144 2.79 2.16 0.00
CA GLU A 144 2.95 2.97 -1.21
C GLU A 144 4.36 3.57 -1.26
N VAL A 145 5.11 3.26 -2.33
CA VAL A 145 6.45 3.80 -2.55
C VAL A 145 6.37 5.18 -3.18
N ASN A 146 5.42 5.40 -4.10
CA ASN A 146 5.20 6.68 -4.75
C ASN A 146 3.84 7.29 -4.34
N TYR A 147 3.72 7.69 -3.07
CA TYR A 147 2.47 8.24 -2.53
C TYR A 147 2.11 9.62 -3.11
N LEU A 148 3.07 10.54 -3.12
CA LEU A 148 2.92 11.89 -3.66
C LEU A 148 4.23 12.37 -4.33
N PRO A 149 4.55 11.85 -5.53
CA PRO A 149 5.79 12.20 -6.21
C PRO A 149 5.76 13.66 -6.72
N PRO A 150 6.94 14.33 -6.80
CA PRO A 150 7.06 15.59 -7.52
C PRO A 150 6.79 15.40 -9.02
N HIS A 151 6.49 16.49 -9.71
CA HIS A 151 6.39 16.48 -11.16
C HIS A 151 7.73 16.09 -11.81
N PRO A 152 7.71 15.43 -12.98
CA PRO A 152 8.92 15.20 -13.76
C PRO A 152 9.66 16.50 -14.05
N ALA A 153 10.98 16.43 -14.20
CA ALA A 153 11.78 17.60 -14.51
C ALA A 153 11.31 18.25 -15.83
N GLY A 154 11.08 19.56 -15.80
CA GLY A 154 10.61 20.33 -16.95
C GLY A 154 9.09 20.37 -17.13
N GLU A 155 8.33 19.57 -16.39
CA GLU A 155 6.86 19.61 -16.41
C GLU A 155 6.32 20.61 -15.36
N THR A 156 5.30 21.37 -15.73
CA THR A 156 4.53 22.26 -14.85
C THR A 156 3.13 21.70 -14.63
N GLU A 157 2.37 22.28 -13.70
CA GLU A 157 0.97 21.90 -13.52
C GLU A 157 0.16 22.14 -14.81
N ASP A 158 0.37 23.28 -15.48
CA ASP A 158 -0.29 23.63 -16.75
C ASP A 158 0.09 22.67 -17.90
N SER A 159 1.37 22.29 -18.03
CA SER A 159 1.78 21.35 -19.09
C SER A 159 1.18 19.96 -18.85
N LEU A 160 1.13 19.50 -17.60
CA LEU A 160 0.51 18.22 -17.24
C LEU A 160 -1.00 18.25 -17.42
N GLU A 161 -1.66 19.37 -17.12
CA GLU A 161 -3.10 19.54 -17.37
C GLU A 161 -3.41 19.54 -18.87
N SER A 162 -2.55 20.17 -19.70
CA SER A 162 -2.66 20.07 -21.16
C SER A 162 -2.51 18.62 -21.64
N ASN A 163 -1.51 17.88 -21.13
CA ASN A 163 -1.34 16.45 -21.44
C ASN A 163 -2.56 15.62 -21.00
N ARG A 164 -3.20 15.94 -19.87
CA ARG A 164 -4.43 15.28 -19.40
C ARG A 164 -5.60 15.52 -20.36
N LEU A 165 -5.77 16.75 -20.85
CA LEU A 165 -6.82 17.06 -21.83
C LEU A 165 -6.63 16.29 -23.13
N GLU A 166 -5.40 16.19 -23.61
CA GLU A 166 -5.05 15.38 -24.78
C GLU A 166 -5.34 13.88 -24.54
N LEU A 167 -5.00 13.37 -23.35
CA LEU A 167 -5.28 11.98 -22.96
C LEU A 167 -6.77 11.62 -23.11
N ILE A 168 -7.69 12.52 -22.75
CA ILE A 168 -9.13 12.28 -22.94
C ILE A 168 -9.45 12.05 -24.42
N SER A 169 -8.81 12.79 -25.33
CA SER A 169 -9.01 12.58 -26.77
C SER A 169 -8.40 11.26 -27.24
N GLU A 170 -7.23 10.87 -26.71
CA GLU A 170 -6.54 9.63 -27.06
C GLU A 170 -7.33 8.37 -26.63
N THR A 171 -8.07 8.42 -25.52
CA THR A 171 -8.92 7.31 -25.06
C THR A 171 -10.09 7.01 -26.00
N LYS A 172 -10.51 7.99 -26.82
CA LYS A 172 -11.58 7.80 -27.80
C LYS A 172 -11.09 7.11 -29.08
N LYS A 173 -9.78 6.97 -29.27
CA LYS A 173 -9.19 6.35 -30.46
C LYS A 173 -9.04 4.84 -30.27
N LYS A 174 -9.27 4.08 -31.35
CA LYS A 174 -9.08 2.63 -31.34
C LYS A 174 -7.58 2.27 -31.27
N ASN A 175 -7.26 1.17 -30.59
CA ASN A 175 -5.92 0.57 -30.52
C ASN A 175 -4.80 1.49 -29.97
N ASN A 176 -5.14 2.39 -29.05
CA ASN A 176 -4.23 3.42 -28.58
C ASN A 176 -3.56 3.13 -27.23
N GLY A 177 -3.64 1.89 -26.74
CA GLY A 177 -3.25 1.52 -25.38
C GLY A 177 -1.81 1.87 -24.98
N ARG A 178 -0.86 1.82 -25.93
CA ARG A 178 0.54 2.22 -25.67
C ARG A 178 0.66 3.72 -25.40
N VAL A 179 0.01 4.55 -26.22
CA VAL A 179 0.00 6.00 -26.08
C VAL A 179 -0.69 6.39 -24.78
N ILE A 180 -1.85 5.79 -24.49
CA ILE A 180 -2.58 5.98 -23.23
C ILE A 180 -1.68 5.64 -22.04
N ASN A 181 -0.95 4.52 -22.06
CA ASN A 181 -0.07 4.15 -20.96
C ASN A 181 1.07 5.17 -20.76
N GLU A 182 1.68 5.64 -21.86
CA GLU A 182 2.74 6.65 -21.81
C GLU A 182 2.23 7.98 -21.23
N MET A 183 1.09 8.45 -21.70
CA MET A 183 0.45 9.68 -21.20
C MET A 183 0.01 9.55 -19.74
N MET A 184 -0.55 8.40 -19.35
CA MET A 184 -0.90 8.10 -17.96
C MET A 184 0.34 8.10 -17.07
N SER A 185 1.48 7.61 -17.57
CA SER A 185 2.77 7.64 -16.86
C SER A 185 3.28 9.07 -16.67
N ARG A 186 3.28 9.88 -17.75
CA ARG A 186 3.69 11.30 -17.71
C ARG A 186 2.85 12.12 -16.72
N THR A 187 1.54 11.88 -16.70
CA THR A 187 0.56 12.59 -15.86
C THR A 187 0.40 12.02 -14.44
N PHE A 188 1.13 10.96 -14.08
CA PHE A 188 1.00 10.27 -12.79
C PHE A 188 1.11 11.19 -11.58
N SER A 189 2.08 12.11 -11.60
CA SER A 189 2.32 13.05 -10.50
C SER A 189 1.14 14.01 -10.27
N LEU A 190 0.58 14.57 -11.35
CA LEU A 190 -0.59 15.45 -11.30
C LEU A 190 -1.79 14.70 -10.72
N ARG A 191 -2.10 13.53 -11.28
CA ARG A 191 -3.22 12.70 -10.84
C ARG A 191 -3.11 12.27 -9.38
N ARG A 192 -1.92 11.85 -8.90
CA ARG A 192 -1.77 11.52 -7.46
C ARG A 192 -1.96 12.73 -6.56
N GLN A 193 -1.47 13.90 -6.97
CA GLN A 193 -1.64 15.14 -6.21
C GLN A 193 -3.12 15.55 -6.15
N GLU A 194 -3.87 15.39 -7.23
CA GLU A 194 -5.32 15.61 -7.27
C GLU A 194 -6.03 14.63 -6.31
N ILE A 195 -5.82 13.32 -6.49
CA ILE A 195 -6.54 12.29 -5.72
C ILE A 195 -6.19 12.34 -4.23
N VAL A 196 -4.90 12.45 -3.84
CA VAL A 196 -4.56 12.55 -2.40
C VAL A 196 -4.96 13.93 -1.88
N GLY A 197 -4.60 15.00 -2.61
CA GLY A 197 -4.63 16.37 -2.14
C GLY A 197 -6.05 16.93 -2.03
N GLN A 198 -6.87 16.68 -3.04
CA GLN A 198 -8.23 17.22 -3.15
C GLN A 198 -9.28 16.20 -2.70
N ALA A 199 -8.99 14.89 -2.82
CA ALA A 199 -9.93 13.81 -2.53
C ALA A 199 -11.29 14.00 -3.25
N PRO A 200 -11.29 14.15 -4.59
CA PRO A 200 -12.51 14.31 -5.38
C PRO A 200 -13.40 13.06 -5.34
N SER A 201 -14.66 13.20 -5.73
CA SER A 201 -15.58 12.05 -5.80
C SER A 201 -15.17 11.08 -6.92
N VAL A 202 -15.62 9.83 -6.85
CA VAL A 202 -15.40 8.87 -7.94
C VAL A 202 -16.03 9.34 -9.26
N ALA A 203 -17.16 10.06 -9.20
CA ALA A 203 -17.81 10.63 -10.38
C ALA A 203 -16.91 11.66 -11.08
N ASP A 204 -16.31 12.59 -10.31
CA ASP A 204 -15.38 13.59 -10.86
C ASP A 204 -14.13 12.91 -11.45
N LEU A 205 -13.63 11.84 -10.82
CA LEU A 205 -12.48 11.09 -11.33
C LEU A 205 -12.80 10.34 -12.62
N LEU A 206 -14.01 9.79 -12.77
CA LEU A 206 -14.45 9.17 -14.02
C LEU A 206 -14.46 10.17 -15.18
N GLU A 207 -14.90 11.40 -14.93
CA GLU A 207 -14.88 12.47 -15.93
C GLU A 207 -13.46 12.95 -16.25
N ARG A 208 -12.65 13.20 -15.21
CA ARG A 208 -11.32 13.80 -15.37
C ARG A 208 -10.25 12.81 -15.83
N TRP A 209 -10.37 11.55 -15.46
CA TRP A 209 -9.39 10.48 -15.69
C TRP A 209 -10.05 9.17 -16.17
N PRO A 210 -10.82 9.16 -17.27
CA PRO A 210 -11.55 7.96 -17.72
C PRO A 210 -10.62 6.75 -17.94
N ALA A 211 -9.42 6.99 -18.49
CA ALA A 211 -8.40 5.96 -18.69
C ALA A 211 -7.99 5.24 -17.39
N LEU A 212 -8.06 5.89 -16.22
CA LEU A 212 -7.66 5.31 -14.93
C LEU A 212 -8.47 4.05 -14.58
N PHE A 213 -9.68 3.96 -15.13
CA PHE A 213 -10.64 2.89 -14.87
C PHE A 213 -10.59 1.77 -15.91
N GLU A 214 -9.71 1.87 -16.92
CA GLU A 214 -9.42 0.75 -17.81
C GLU A 214 -8.63 -0.33 -17.04
N PRO A 215 -8.98 -1.63 -17.17
CA PRO A 215 -8.29 -2.71 -16.45
C PRO A 215 -6.76 -2.71 -16.59
N SER A 216 -6.24 -2.37 -17.77
CA SER A 216 -4.80 -2.26 -18.01
C SER A 216 -4.17 -1.11 -17.23
N GLN A 217 -4.80 0.06 -17.20
CA GLN A 217 -4.31 1.23 -16.48
C GLN A 217 -4.46 1.12 -14.97
N ILE A 218 -5.45 0.39 -14.46
CA ILE A 218 -5.54 0.06 -13.02
C ILE A 218 -4.28 -0.71 -12.59
N CYS A 219 -3.85 -1.69 -13.39
CA CYS A 219 -2.63 -2.46 -13.11
C CYS A 219 -1.37 -1.59 -13.21
N GLU A 220 -1.25 -0.75 -14.24
CA GLU A 220 -0.10 0.13 -14.43
C GLU A 220 -0.03 1.22 -13.36
N GLU A 221 -1.17 1.78 -12.93
CA GLU A 221 -1.21 2.75 -11.85
C GLU A 221 -0.81 2.12 -10.51
N PHE A 222 -1.29 0.92 -10.23
CA PHE A 222 -0.86 0.16 -9.06
C PHE A 222 0.66 -0.10 -9.08
N LEU A 223 1.21 -0.45 -10.25
CA LEU A 223 2.65 -0.63 -10.44
C LEU A 223 3.42 0.67 -10.17
N ARG A 224 2.95 1.82 -10.67
CA ARG A 224 3.58 3.12 -10.39
C ARG A 224 3.56 3.47 -8.90
N ILE A 225 2.48 3.15 -8.19
CA ILE A 225 2.32 3.45 -6.75
C ILE A 225 3.17 2.53 -5.87
N SER A 226 3.14 1.22 -6.12
CA SER A 226 3.70 0.19 -5.24
C SER A 226 5.04 -0.39 -5.70
N GLY A 227 5.35 -0.30 -6.99
CA GLY A 227 6.47 -1.00 -7.61
C GLY A 227 6.20 -2.48 -7.92
N ILE A 228 4.96 -2.97 -7.75
CA ILE A 228 4.60 -4.38 -7.95
C ILE A 228 3.65 -4.56 -9.13
N SER A 229 3.89 -5.57 -9.96
CA SER A 229 2.97 -5.96 -11.03
C SER A 229 1.73 -6.61 -10.44
N LEU A 230 0.60 -5.89 -10.44
CA LEU A 230 -0.61 -6.27 -9.71
C LEU A 230 -1.13 -7.65 -10.09
N GLU A 231 -1.58 -7.81 -11.33
CA GLU A 231 -2.32 -9.00 -11.76
C GLU A 231 -1.45 -10.26 -11.77
N SER A 232 -0.23 -10.16 -12.31
CA SER A 232 0.68 -11.30 -12.38
C SER A 232 1.04 -11.81 -10.98
N THR A 233 1.34 -10.90 -10.05
CA THR A 233 1.66 -11.25 -8.66
C THR A 233 0.43 -11.81 -7.94
N PHE A 234 -0.71 -11.11 -8.01
CA PHE A 234 -1.93 -11.51 -7.32
C PHE A 234 -2.39 -12.91 -7.75
N MET A 235 -2.47 -13.15 -9.06
CA MET A 235 -2.93 -14.44 -9.60
C MET A 235 -1.95 -15.56 -9.31
N SER A 236 -0.65 -15.32 -9.51
CA SER A 236 0.40 -16.32 -9.21
C SER A 236 0.38 -16.72 -7.75
N GLN A 237 0.26 -15.75 -6.83
CA GLN A 237 0.20 -16.04 -5.40
C GLN A 237 -1.10 -16.75 -5.01
N LEU A 238 -2.25 -16.32 -5.54
CA LEU A 238 -3.53 -16.99 -5.31
C LEU A 238 -3.45 -18.47 -5.71
N ASP A 239 -2.94 -18.78 -6.90
CA ASP A 239 -2.78 -20.15 -7.37
C ASP A 239 -1.81 -20.94 -6.50
N ARG A 240 -0.67 -20.35 -6.16
CA ARG A 240 0.34 -20.96 -5.29
C ARG A 240 -0.22 -21.36 -3.92
N GLN A 241 -1.07 -20.52 -3.33
CA GLN A 241 -1.66 -20.78 -2.02
C GLN A 241 -2.91 -21.67 -2.07
N THR A 242 -3.55 -21.80 -3.24
CA THR A 242 -4.84 -22.49 -3.41
C THR A 242 -4.86 -23.91 -2.81
N PRO A 243 -3.89 -24.81 -3.07
CA PRO A 243 -3.94 -26.17 -2.51
C PRO A 243 -3.96 -26.18 -0.97
N LYS A 244 -3.12 -25.35 -0.34
CA LYS A 244 -3.07 -25.25 1.13
C LYS A 244 -4.35 -24.62 1.69
N LEU A 245 -4.86 -23.57 1.04
CA LEU A 245 -6.12 -22.92 1.42
C LEU A 245 -7.31 -23.89 1.36
N LEU A 246 -7.44 -24.66 0.27
CA LEU A 246 -8.51 -25.66 0.14
C LEU A 246 -8.43 -26.74 1.23
N SER A 247 -7.23 -27.21 1.57
CA SER A 247 -7.03 -28.14 2.70
C SER A 247 -7.50 -27.53 4.03
N LEU A 248 -7.13 -26.27 4.31
CA LEU A 248 -7.55 -25.56 5.52
C LEU A 248 -9.06 -25.34 5.57
N PHE A 249 -9.69 -25.06 4.44
CA PHE A 249 -11.13 -24.88 4.32
C PHE A 249 -11.89 -26.19 4.59
N ASN A 250 -11.41 -27.32 4.06
CA ASN A 250 -11.97 -28.64 4.32
C ASN A 250 -11.90 -29.03 5.81
N ALA A 251 -10.81 -28.69 6.49
CA ALA A 251 -10.62 -28.96 7.90
C ALA A 251 -11.43 -28.02 8.83
N LYS A 252 -12.05 -26.96 8.29
CA LYS A 252 -12.78 -25.99 9.10
C LYS A 252 -14.13 -26.57 9.54
N GLY A 253 -14.32 -26.69 10.85
CA GLY A 253 -15.59 -27.07 11.48
C GLY A 253 -16.47 -25.88 11.90
N GLY A 254 -17.57 -26.19 12.57
CA GLY A 254 -18.54 -25.22 13.10
C GLY A 254 -19.34 -24.48 12.03
N ALA A 255 -20.04 -23.41 12.42
CA ALA A 255 -20.91 -22.63 11.54
C ALA A 255 -20.16 -22.01 10.33
N VAL A 256 -18.93 -21.54 10.54
CA VAL A 256 -18.07 -21.04 9.45
C VAL A 256 -17.73 -22.17 8.48
N GLY A 257 -17.37 -23.34 9.00
CA GLY A 257 -17.08 -24.53 8.22
C GLY A 257 -18.25 -24.98 7.35
N GLN A 258 -19.47 -24.91 7.88
CA GLN A 258 -20.69 -25.22 7.10
C GLN A 258 -20.88 -24.27 5.91
N ARG A 259 -20.70 -22.95 6.10
CA ARG A 259 -20.80 -21.97 5.00
C ARG A 259 -19.70 -22.17 3.95
N ILE A 260 -18.48 -22.47 4.38
CA ILE A 260 -17.35 -22.81 3.48
C ILE A 260 -17.66 -24.08 2.68
N LYS A 261 -18.18 -25.13 3.33
CA LYS A 261 -18.54 -26.39 2.66
C LYS A 261 -19.53 -26.18 1.52
N LEU A 262 -20.54 -25.31 1.69
CA LEU A 262 -21.50 -24.98 0.62
C LEU A 262 -20.80 -24.43 -0.63
N GLN A 263 -19.79 -23.57 -0.46
CA GLN A 263 -18.99 -23.04 -1.57
C GLN A 263 -18.13 -24.13 -2.21
N MET A 264 -17.50 -24.97 -1.38
CA MET A 264 -16.61 -26.05 -1.83
C MET A 264 -17.35 -27.16 -2.59
N MET A 265 -18.64 -27.39 -2.32
CA MET A 265 -19.45 -28.36 -3.07
C MET A 265 -19.40 -28.12 -4.58
N THR A 266 -19.28 -26.87 -5.01
CA THR A 266 -19.11 -26.50 -6.43
C THR A 266 -17.91 -27.21 -7.08
N LEU A 267 -16.80 -27.34 -6.36
CA LEU A 267 -15.60 -28.02 -6.87
C LEU A 267 -15.66 -29.54 -6.74
N ILE A 268 -16.46 -30.06 -5.80
CA ILE A 268 -16.68 -31.50 -5.64
C ILE A 268 -17.57 -32.03 -6.75
N GLN A 269 -18.59 -31.26 -7.14
CA GLN A 269 -19.52 -31.60 -8.20
C GLN A 269 -18.90 -31.47 -9.59
N ASP A 270 -17.91 -30.59 -9.75
CA ASP A 270 -17.13 -30.45 -10.97
C ASP A 270 -15.62 -30.56 -10.68
N PRO A 271 -15.07 -31.80 -10.63
CA PRO A 271 -13.64 -32.03 -10.47
C PRO A 271 -12.81 -31.43 -11.62
N SER A 272 -13.43 -31.19 -12.79
CA SER A 272 -12.82 -30.56 -13.95
C SER A 272 -12.94 -29.03 -13.97
N ALA A 273 -13.41 -28.43 -12.88
CA ALA A 273 -13.65 -26.99 -12.80
C ALA A 273 -12.43 -26.17 -13.24
N SER A 274 -12.71 -25.11 -14.02
CA SER A 274 -11.71 -24.20 -14.55
C SER A 274 -10.88 -23.54 -13.44
N VAL A 275 -9.72 -23.00 -13.82
CA VAL A 275 -8.84 -22.26 -12.90
C VAL A 275 -9.59 -21.06 -12.32
N GLU A 276 -10.37 -20.35 -13.14
CA GLU A 276 -11.18 -19.20 -12.74
C GLU A 276 -12.24 -19.60 -11.70
N LYS A 277 -12.91 -20.74 -11.90
CA LYS A 277 -13.92 -21.22 -10.95
C LYS A 277 -13.29 -21.63 -9.63
N ARG A 278 -12.13 -22.28 -9.66
CA ARG A 278 -11.36 -22.63 -8.47
C ARG A 278 -10.93 -21.39 -7.69
N ARG A 279 -10.42 -20.36 -8.38
CA ARG A 279 -10.05 -19.07 -7.78
C ARG A 279 -11.27 -18.39 -7.14
N GLU A 280 -12.42 -18.38 -7.82
CA GLU A 280 -13.67 -17.85 -7.26
C GLU A 280 -14.02 -18.53 -5.93
N VAL A 281 -14.06 -19.87 -5.90
CA VAL A 281 -14.40 -20.62 -4.69
C VAL A 281 -13.40 -20.32 -3.57
N VAL A 282 -12.11 -20.27 -3.86
CA VAL A 282 -11.07 -19.93 -2.87
C VAL A 282 -11.31 -18.53 -2.30
N LEU A 283 -11.58 -17.52 -3.13
CA LEU A 283 -11.81 -16.15 -2.68
C LEU A 283 -13.08 -16.03 -1.82
N ARG A 284 -14.18 -16.71 -2.20
CA ARG A 284 -15.41 -16.75 -1.40
C ARG A 284 -15.20 -17.42 -0.05
N CYS A 285 -14.54 -18.58 -0.04
CA CYS A 285 -14.20 -19.29 1.20
C CYS A 285 -13.26 -18.49 2.10
N LEU A 286 -12.34 -17.72 1.52
CA LEU A 286 -11.40 -16.89 2.26
C LEU A 286 -12.09 -15.79 3.07
N ILE A 287 -13.08 -15.12 2.48
CA ILE A 287 -13.89 -14.09 3.16
C ILE A 287 -14.59 -14.69 4.38
N GLU A 288 -15.25 -15.84 4.21
CA GLU A 288 -15.90 -16.57 5.30
C GLU A 288 -14.91 -17.05 6.37
N TYR A 289 -13.76 -17.57 5.94
CA TYR A 289 -12.71 -18.05 6.83
C TYR A 289 -12.12 -16.91 7.68
N MET A 290 -12.07 -15.69 7.13
CA MET A 290 -11.73 -14.48 7.84
C MET A 290 -12.84 -13.98 8.77
N GLY A 291 -14.00 -14.64 8.82
CA GLY A 291 -15.15 -14.21 9.62
C GLY A 291 -15.74 -12.90 9.10
N GLU A 292 -15.62 -12.66 7.81
CA GLU A 292 -16.23 -11.54 7.08
C GLU A 292 -17.32 -12.12 6.16
N ARG A 293 -18.23 -11.28 5.66
CA ARG A 293 -19.39 -11.75 4.88
C ARG A 293 -19.16 -11.53 3.40
N GLN A 294 -19.52 -12.52 2.57
CA GLN A 294 -19.41 -12.40 1.12
C GLN A 294 -20.27 -11.25 0.58
N GLU A 295 -21.45 -11.03 1.16
CA GLU A 295 -22.40 -10.01 0.71
C GLU A 295 -21.91 -8.59 0.98
N ASP A 296 -20.86 -8.40 1.77
CA ASP A 296 -20.25 -7.07 1.95
C ASP A 296 -19.30 -6.72 0.77
N LEU A 297 -18.83 -7.71 0.00
CA LEU A 297 -17.96 -7.49 -1.17
C LEU A 297 -18.64 -7.81 -2.50
N ILE A 298 -19.42 -8.88 -2.55
CA ILE A 298 -19.98 -9.45 -3.77
C ILE A 298 -21.50 -9.30 -3.73
N SER A 299 -22.10 -8.84 -4.82
CA SER A 299 -23.54 -8.81 -5.04
C SER A 299 -23.86 -9.69 -6.23
N VAL A 300 -24.82 -10.60 -6.07
CA VAL A 300 -25.21 -11.54 -7.13
C VAL A 300 -26.66 -11.26 -7.50
N HIS A 301 -26.91 -10.97 -8.76
CA HIS A 301 -28.22 -10.63 -9.30
C HIS A 301 -28.59 -11.59 -10.43
N HIS A 302 -29.79 -12.17 -10.36
CA HIS A 302 -30.24 -13.22 -11.29
C HIS A 302 -31.22 -12.71 -12.35
N SER A 303 -31.98 -11.66 -12.06
CA SER A 303 -33.08 -11.16 -12.91
C SER A 303 -33.05 -9.65 -13.13
N HIS A 304 -32.03 -8.95 -12.62
CA HIS A 304 -31.89 -7.51 -12.77
C HIS A 304 -30.99 -7.18 -13.95
N ASP A 305 -31.39 -6.18 -14.74
CA ASP A 305 -30.49 -5.57 -15.70
C ASP A 305 -29.39 -4.74 -15.00
N GLU A 306 -28.35 -4.35 -15.74
CA GLU A 306 -27.20 -3.63 -15.16
C GLU A 306 -27.60 -2.27 -14.55
N THR A 307 -28.64 -1.62 -15.08
CA THR A 307 -29.13 -0.32 -14.60
C THR A 307 -29.88 -0.42 -13.27
N GLU A 308 -30.68 -1.46 -13.08
CA GLU A 308 -31.36 -1.76 -11.82
C GLU A 308 -30.35 -2.07 -10.71
N VAL A 309 -29.33 -2.88 -11.02
CA VAL A 309 -28.24 -3.19 -10.10
C VAL A 309 -27.47 -1.93 -9.71
N GLN A 310 -27.21 -1.03 -10.65
CA GLN A 310 -26.56 0.25 -10.36
C GLN A 310 -27.40 1.12 -9.43
N ALA A 311 -28.72 1.19 -9.65
CA ALA A 311 -29.63 1.94 -8.78
C ALA A 311 -29.67 1.37 -7.35
N GLU A 312 -29.74 0.04 -7.21
CA GLU A 312 -29.71 -0.65 -5.91
C GLU A 312 -28.39 -0.39 -5.16
N LEU A 313 -27.27 -0.42 -5.88
CA LEU A 313 -25.93 -0.26 -5.33
C LEU A 313 -25.47 1.21 -5.24
N GLY A 314 -26.33 2.18 -5.58
CA GLY A 314 -26.00 3.60 -5.64
C GLY A 314 -25.52 4.23 -4.33
N SER A 315 -25.81 3.60 -3.19
CA SER A 315 -25.33 4.04 -1.86
C SER A 315 -24.16 3.20 -1.32
N CYS A 316 -23.74 2.16 -2.04
CA CYS A 316 -22.67 1.28 -1.59
C CYS A 316 -21.30 1.96 -1.79
N PRO A 317 -20.40 1.90 -0.78
CA PRO A 317 -19.09 2.50 -0.90
C PRO A 317 -18.22 1.78 -1.93
N LEU A 318 -18.32 0.45 -1.99
CA LEU A 318 -17.55 -0.41 -2.90
C LEU A 318 -18.18 -1.81 -2.97
N LYS A 319 -18.37 -2.35 -4.17
CA LYS A 319 -18.98 -3.68 -4.44
C LYS A 319 -18.48 -4.24 -5.77
N ILE A 320 -18.39 -5.57 -5.84
CA ILE A 320 -18.37 -6.32 -7.11
C ILE A 320 -19.79 -6.81 -7.35
N TYR A 321 -20.37 -6.53 -8.52
CA TYR A 321 -21.65 -7.08 -8.91
C TYR A 321 -21.46 -8.17 -9.97
N MET A 322 -22.31 -9.18 -9.93
CA MET A 322 -22.39 -10.28 -10.88
C MET A 322 -23.85 -10.41 -11.33
N CYS A 323 -24.13 -10.09 -12.59
CA CYS A 323 -25.44 -10.31 -13.20
C CYS A 323 -25.39 -11.58 -14.04
N HIS A 324 -26.44 -12.40 -14.02
CA HIS A 324 -26.52 -13.61 -14.87
C HIS A 324 -27.25 -13.35 -16.19
N GLN A 325 -27.92 -12.19 -16.33
CA GLN A 325 -28.72 -11.82 -17.51
C GLN A 325 -28.56 -10.32 -17.83
N PRO A 326 -27.64 -9.92 -18.73
CA PRO A 326 -26.59 -10.75 -19.32
C PRO A 326 -25.53 -11.16 -18.29
N ASP A 327 -24.78 -12.24 -18.56
CA ASP A 327 -23.64 -12.65 -17.73
C ASP A 327 -22.56 -11.58 -17.76
N THR A 328 -22.48 -10.77 -16.70
CA THR A 328 -21.52 -9.66 -16.60
C THR A 328 -21.07 -9.48 -15.17
N ILE A 329 -19.79 -9.18 -15.00
CA ILE A 329 -19.20 -8.82 -13.72
C ILE A 329 -18.67 -7.40 -13.82
N GLY A 330 -18.92 -6.60 -12.80
CA GLY A 330 -18.39 -5.25 -12.72
C GLY A 330 -18.10 -4.80 -11.31
N ILE A 331 -17.59 -3.59 -11.21
CA ILE A 331 -17.13 -2.95 -9.98
C ILE A 331 -17.86 -1.62 -9.85
N ILE A 332 -18.45 -1.40 -8.67
CA ILE A 332 -19.06 -0.13 -8.27
C ILE A 332 -18.28 0.43 -7.09
N ILE A 333 -17.99 1.74 -7.13
CA ILE A 333 -17.37 2.49 -6.03
C ILE A 333 -18.11 3.82 -5.90
N GLU A 334 -18.52 4.19 -4.68
CA GLU A 334 -19.35 5.38 -4.42
C GLU A 334 -20.60 5.45 -5.31
N GLY A 335 -21.28 4.31 -5.49
CA GLY A 335 -22.44 4.18 -6.37
C GLY A 335 -22.17 4.30 -7.87
N GLN A 336 -20.92 4.57 -8.28
CA GLN A 336 -20.55 4.71 -9.69
C GLN A 336 -20.03 3.39 -10.26
N PRO A 337 -20.53 2.92 -11.43
CA PRO A 337 -19.98 1.78 -12.13
C PRO A 337 -18.62 2.15 -12.75
N VAL A 338 -17.54 1.73 -12.11
CA VAL A 338 -16.18 2.10 -12.48
C VAL A 338 -15.51 1.11 -13.44
N VAL A 339 -15.87 -0.18 -13.39
CA VAL A 339 -15.36 -1.20 -14.33
C VAL A 339 -16.50 -2.13 -14.70
N ARG A 340 -16.65 -2.46 -15.99
CA ARG A 340 -17.71 -3.33 -16.51
C ARG A 340 -17.11 -4.46 -17.36
N GLY A 341 -17.85 -5.56 -17.53
CA GLY A 341 -17.46 -6.66 -18.41
C GLY A 341 -16.17 -7.38 -17.97
N VAL A 342 -15.96 -7.51 -16.67
CA VAL A 342 -14.82 -8.24 -16.11
C VAL A 342 -15.02 -9.74 -16.34
N PRO A 343 -14.01 -10.49 -16.83
CA PRO A 343 -14.21 -11.87 -17.29
C PRO A 343 -14.48 -12.90 -16.18
N ASN A 344 -14.07 -12.62 -14.94
CA ASN A 344 -14.28 -13.52 -13.80
C ASN A 344 -14.09 -12.78 -12.46
N LEU A 345 -14.60 -13.39 -11.38
CA LEU A 345 -14.53 -12.81 -10.03
C LEU A 345 -13.09 -12.56 -9.56
N SER A 346 -12.15 -13.46 -9.87
CA SER A 346 -10.77 -13.30 -9.41
C SER A 346 -10.11 -12.05 -9.99
N LYS A 347 -10.38 -11.75 -11.27
CA LYS A 347 -9.96 -10.53 -11.94
C LYS A 347 -10.67 -9.30 -11.34
N ALA A 348 -11.95 -9.40 -11.00
CA ALA A 348 -12.68 -8.32 -10.34
C ALA A 348 -12.09 -7.98 -8.97
N CYS A 349 -11.80 -8.98 -8.12
CA CYS A 349 -11.13 -8.77 -6.84
C CYS A 349 -9.74 -8.14 -7.00
N CYS A 350 -8.97 -8.60 -8.00
CA CYS A 350 -7.65 -8.06 -8.31
C CYS A 350 -7.71 -6.58 -8.73
N LEU A 351 -8.58 -6.24 -9.69
CA LEU A 351 -8.76 -4.86 -10.15
C LEU A 351 -9.31 -3.96 -9.05
N LEU A 352 -10.25 -4.45 -8.25
CA LEU A 352 -10.78 -3.71 -7.12
C LEU A 352 -9.72 -3.39 -6.07
N PHE A 353 -8.86 -4.36 -5.77
CA PHE A 353 -7.70 -4.14 -4.91
C PHE A 353 -6.79 -3.05 -5.49
N GLY A 354 -6.50 -3.09 -6.80
CA GLY A 354 -5.76 -2.05 -7.52
C GLY A 354 -6.39 -0.66 -7.39
N LEU A 355 -7.70 -0.56 -7.59
CA LEU A 355 -8.46 0.68 -7.46
C LEU A 355 -8.37 1.28 -6.06
N THR A 356 -8.29 0.47 -4.99
CA THR A 356 -8.08 1.03 -3.65
C THR A 356 -6.77 1.81 -3.52
N TYR A 357 -5.73 1.47 -4.29
CA TYR A 357 -4.48 2.22 -4.34
C TYR A 357 -4.59 3.40 -5.29
N ALA A 358 -5.07 3.14 -6.51
CA ALA A 358 -5.24 4.16 -7.55
C ALA A 358 -6.08 5.35 -7.08
N LEU A 359 -7.08 5.12 -6.21
CA LEU A 359 -7.99 6.13 -5.69
C LEU A 359 -7.70 6.54 -4.22
N ASP A 360 -6.60 6.09 -3.60
CA ASP A 360 -6.27 6.28 -2.16
C ASP A 360 -7.42 5.95 -1.19
N LEU A 361 -8.20 4.91 -1.51
CA LEU A 361 -9.30 4.45 -0.66
C LEU A 361 -8.77 3.75 0.59
N LYS A 362 -9.52 3.92 1.69
CA LYS A 362 -9.40 3.05 2.86
C LYS A 362 -9.98 1.68 2.55
N TYR A 363 -9.43 0.64 3.16
CA TYR A 363 -10.08 -0.67 3.09
C TYR A 363 -11.45 -0.63 3.78
N PRO A 364 -12.47 -1.31 3.23
CA PRO A 364 -13.79 -1.36 3.84
C PRO A 364 -13.69 -1.97 5.24
N SER A 365 -14.31 -1.34 6.23
CA SER A 365 -14.23 -1.78 7.64
C SER A 365 -14.74 -3.20 7.87
N LYS A 366 -15.71 -3.64 7.07
CA LYS A 366 -16.28 -4.99 7.10
C LYS A 366 -15.42 -6.06 6.42
N LEU A 367 -14.39 -5.65 5.67
CA LEU A 367 -13.54 -6.53 4.83
C LEU A 367 -12.04 -6.32 5.10
N VAL A 368 -11.70 -5.74 6.25
CA VAL A 368 -10.32 -5.33 6.57
C VAL A 368 -9.33 -6.50 6.52
N HIS A 369 -9.75 -7.70 6.93
CA HIS A 369 -8.88 -8.88 6.94
C HIS A 369 -8.73 -9.48 5.54
N THR A 370 -9.80 -9.50 4.73
CA THR A 370 -9.72 -9.92 3.33
C THR A 370 -8.75 -9.04 2.54
N PHE A 371 -8.87 -7.70 2.67
CA PHE A 371 -7.95 -6.77 2.01
C PHE A 371 -6.52 -6.84 2.58
N GLU A 372 -6.35 -7.13 3.88
CA GLU A 372 -5.03 -7.42 4.45
C GLU A 372 -4.39 -8.66 3.82
N ILE A 373 -5.17 -9.71 3.53
CA ILE A 373 -4.66 -10.90 2.83
C ILE A 373 -4.28 -10.56 1.39
N TYR A 374 -5.11 -9.79 0.68
CA TYR A 374 -4.78 -9.34 -0.68
C TYR A 374 -3.44 -8.58 -0.68
N GLN A 375 -3.28 -7.63 0.24
CA GLN A 375 -2.05 -6.87 0.38
C GLN A 375 -0.83 -7.75 0.72
N ARG A 376 -0.92 -8.51 1.81
CA ARG A 376 0.27 -9.15 2.40
C ARG A 376 0.57 -10.53 1.83
N LEU A 377 -0.46 -11.33 1.51
CA LEU A 377 -0.29 -12.70 1.01
C LEU A 377 -0.27 -12.76 -0.52
N PHE A 378 -1.20 -12.06 -1.18
CA PHE A 378 -1.33 -12.17 -2.63
C PHE A 378 -0.46 -11.19 -3.40
N VAL A 379 -0.14 -10.02 -2.84
CA VAL A 379 0.74 -9.05 -3.48
C VAL A 379 2.11 -8.94 -2.78
N GLY A 380 2.21 -9.33 -1.51
CA GLY A 380 3.48 -9.34 -0.78
C GLY A 380 3.91 -7.97 -0.24
N LEU A 381 2.99 -7.01 -0.13
CA LEU A 381 3.24 -5.70 0.46
C LEU A 381 3.15 -5.76 1.98
N ASP A 382 4.14 -5.19 2.67
CA ASP A 382 4.22 -5.15 4.14
C ASP A 382 3.93 -6.53 4.79
N PRO A 383 4.64 -7.61 4.45
CA PRO A 383 4.26 -8.96 4.88
C PRO A 383 4.18 -9.08 6.41
N MET A 384 5.09 -8.42 7.15
CA MET A 384 5.17 -8.53 8.61
C MET A 384 5.21 -7.19 9.38
N ARG A 385 5.38 -6.06 8.69
CA ARG A 385 5.53 -4.73 9.32
C ARG A 385 4.67 -3.71 8.56
N PRO A 386 3.80 -2.93 9.22
CA PRO A 386 3.46 -3.01 10.65
C PRO A 386 2.90 -4.37 11.04
N LYS A 387 2.88 -4.68 12.35
CA LYS A 387 2.45 -5.99 12.87
C LYS A 387 1.10 -6.38 12.24
N PRO A 388 1.00 -7.55 11.60
CA PRO A 388 -0.26 -7.97 10.99
C PRO A 388 -1.33 -8.24 12.03
N SER A 389 -2.59 -8.31 11.59
CA SER A 389 -3.68 -8.75 12.45
C SER A 389 -3.45 -10.17 12.97
N SER A 390 -4.08 -10.50 14.10
CA SER A 390 -4.04 -11.87 14.63
C SER A 390 -4.65 -12.88 13.66
N LYS A 391 -5.67 -12.49 12.88
CA LYS A 391 -6.28 -13.36 11.85
C LYS A 391 -5.29 -13.68 10.74
N TYR A 392 -4.59 -12.66 10.22
CA TYR A 392 -3.55 -12.88 9.21
C TYR A 392 -2.41 -13.74 9.74
N ALA A 393 -1.88 -13.43 10.93
CA ALA A 393 -0.79 -14.19 11.52
C ALA A 393 -1.16 -15.67 11.72
N ASN A 394 -2.38 -15.94 12.22
CA ASN A 394 -2.88 -17.31 12.38
C ASN A 394 -3.06 -18.04 11.04
N LEU A 395 -3.52 -17.34 10.00
CA LEU A 395 -3.62 -17.92 8.66
C LEU A 395 -2.22 -18.27 8.13
N LEU A 396 -1.26 -17.36 8.25
CA LEU A 396 0.10 -17.56 7.76
C LEU A 396 0.79 -18.76 8.44
N THR A 397 0.64 -18.93 9.75
CA THR A 397 1.16 -20.10 10.48
C THR A 397 0.56 -21.41 9.94
N LYS A 398 -0.72 -21.42 9.55
CA LYS A 398 -1.38 -22.60 9.00
C LYS A 398 -1.03 -22.89 7.54
N LEU A 399 -0.58 -21.87 6.81
CA LEU A 399 -0.10 -21.99 5.43
C LEU A 399 1.39 -22.29 5.33
N SER A 400 2.14 -22.19 6.43
CA SER A 400 3.59 -22.42 6.48
C SER A 400 3.90 -23.88 6.21
#